data_AF-A0A7Y0XD78-F1
#
_entry.id   AF-A0A7Y0XD78-F1
#
_cell.length_a   1.000
_cell.length_b   1.000
_cell.length_c   1.000
_cell.angle_alpha   90.00
_cell.angle_beta   90.00
_cell.angle_gamma   90.00
#
_symmetry.space_group_name_H-M   'P 1'
#
loop_
_entity.id
_entity.type
_entity.pdbx_description
1 polymer ?
#
loop_
_entity_poly.entity_id
_entity_poly.type
_entity_poly.pdbx_seq_one_letter_code
_entity_poly.pdbx_strand_id
1 'polypeptide(L)'
;LVVAMIGAFTVFRAWVATADGREKFDKFRLRLPIVGDIVNRAQLSRFARTFSLMLKSGVPLNQSLALAGEALGNRFLENRILEMKSAIEAGSTISVTAINSKIFTPLVIQMIAVGEETGRIDELLLEVSDFYDREVDYDLKTLTARIEPL
;
A
#
# COMPACT_ATOMS: atom_id res chain seq x y z
N LEU A 1 21.68 7.77 -30.67
CA LEU A 1 21.01 6.83 -29.73
C LEU A 1 21.38 7.11 -28.27
N VAL A 2 22.67 7.08 -27.88
CA VAL A 2 23.09 7.32 -26.48
C VAL A 2 22.65 8.69 -25.94
N VAL A 3 22.87 9.78 -26.69
CA VAL A 3 22.46 11.14 -26.27
C VAL A 3 20.94 11.26 -26.09
N ALA A 4 20.16 10.61 -26.96
CA ALA A 4 18.70 10.59 -26.86
C ALA A 4 18.22 9.79 -25.64
N MET A 5 18.87 8.67 -25.31
CA MET A 5 18.56 7.90 -24.10
C MET A 5 18.91 8.69 -22.83
N ILE A 6 20.05 9.39 -22.81
CA ILE A 6 20.44 10.24 -21.68
C ILE A 6 19.44 11.40 -21.52
N GLY A 7 19.06 12.06 -22.61
CA GLY A 7 18.04 13.13 -22.59
C GLY A 7 16.67 12.64 -22.11
N ALA A 8 16.24 11.47 -22.58
CA ALA A 8 15.00 10.85 -22.09
C ALA A 8 15.09 10.51 -20.60
N PHE A 9 16.23 9.99 -20.14
CA PHE A 9 16.45 9.67 -18.74
C PHE A 9 16.44 10.91 -17.83
N THR A 10 17.07 12.02 -18.24
CA THR A 10 17.09 13.25 -17.45
C THR A 10 15.70 13.90 -17.38
N VAL A 11 14.97 13.95 -18.49
CA VAL A 11 13.58 14.44 -18.53
C VAL A 11 12.67 13.55 -17.68
N PHE A 12 12.81 12.23 -17.78
CA PHE A 12 12.04 11.29 -16.97
C PHE A 12 12.34 11.47 -15.47
N ARG A 13 13.61 11.62 -15.08
CA ARG A 13 13.98 11.89 -13.68
C ARG A 13 13.44 13.23 -13.18
N ALA A 14 13.52 14.28 -14.00
CA ALA A 14 12.98 15.59 -13.66
C ALA A 14 11.44 15.51 -13.50
N TRP A 15 10.77 14.73 -14.34
CA TRP A 15 9.33 14.49 -14.24
C TRP A 15 8.96 13.71 -12.96
N VAL A 16 9.62 12.58 -12.67
CA VAL A 16 9.38 11.79 -11.43
C VAL A 16 9.73 12.59 -10.16
N ALA A 17 10.58 13.61 -10.26
CA ALA A 17 10.87 14.50 -9.14
C ALA A 17 9.68 15.44 -8.79
N THR A 18 8.76 15.68 -9.72
CA THR A 18 7.52 16.45 -9.44
C THR A 18 6.52 15.63 -8.61
N ALA A 19 5.65 16.30 -7.85
CA ALA A 19 4.63 15.63 -7.05
C ALA A 19 3.69 14.74 -7.91
N ASP A 20 3.14 15.32 -8.97
CA ASP A 20 2.26 14.63 -9.91
C ASP A 20 2.95 13.49 -10.66
N GLY A 21 4.21 13.69 -11.05
CA GLY A 21 4.99 12.67 -11.75
C GLY A 21 5.31 11.48 -10.84
N ARG A 22 5.68 11.75 -9.58
CA ARG A 22 5.91 10.71 -8.56
C ARG A 22 4.65 9.89 -8.33
N GLU A 23 3.50 10.54 -8.12
CA GLU A 23 2.23 9.84 -7.88
C GLU A 23 1.83 8.94 -9.06
N LYS A 24 1.91 9.46 -10.29
CA LYS A 24 1.59 8.68 -11.50
C LYS A 24 2.53 7.50 -11.70
N PHE A 25 3.83 7.71 -11.48
CA PHE A 25 4.84 6.66 -11.58
C PHE A 25 4.62 5.57 -10.52
N ASP A 26 4.39 5.96 -9.27
CA ASP A 26 4.13 5.03 -8.17
C ASP A 26 2.85 4.23 -8.39
N LYS A 27 1.79 4.85 -8.92
CA LYS A 27 0.57 4.13 -9.32
C LYS A 27 0.83 3.14 -10.45
N PHE A 28 1.65 3.50 -11.43
CA PHE A 28 2.01 2.62 -12.55
C PHE A 28 2.80 1.39 -12.08
N ARG A 29 3.73 1.57 -11.14
CA ARG A 29 4.54 0.47 -10.58
C ARG A 29 3.72 -0.64 -9.95
N LEU A 30 2.58 -0.31 -9.33
CA LEU A 30 1.65 -1.28 -8.75
C LEU A 30 0.99 -2.18 -9.81
N ARG A 31 1.03 -1.80 -11.09
CA ARG A 31 0.38 -2.50 -12.20
C ARG A 31 1.37 -3.13 -13.17
N LEU A 32 2.66 -3.13 -12.84
CA LEU A 32 3.65 -3.79 -13.67
C LEU A 32 3.38 -5.29 -13.73
N PRO A 33 3.45 -5.91 -14.92
CA PRO A 33 3.28 -7.36 -15.03
C PRO A 33 4.36 -8.07 -14.21
N ILE A 34 4.01 -9.24 -13.66
CA ILE A 34 4.87 -10.13 -12.86
C ILE A 34 5.21 -9.58 -11.45
N VAL A 35 5.62 -8.33 -11.32
CA VAL A 35 6.17 -7.76 -10.06
C VAL A 35 5.19 -6.81 -9.35
N GLY A 36 4.25 -6.20 -10.08
CA GLY A 36 3.35 -5.18 -9.52
C GLY A 36 2.49 -5.70 -8.38
N ASP A 37 1.98 -6.91 -8.50
CA ASP A 37 1.15 -7.54 -7.46
C ASP A 37 1.97 -7.89 -6.19
N ILE A 38 3.22 -8.33 -6.35
CA ILE A 38 4.15 -8.59 -5.24
C ILE A 38 4.45 -7.28 -4.50
N VAL A 39 4.75 -6.21 -5.24
CA VAL A 39 5.00 -4.88 -4.66
C VAL A 39 3.77 -4.38 -3.91
N ASN A 40 2.58 -4.54 -4.49
CA ASN A 40 1.33 -4.14 -3.87
C ASN A 40 1.08 -4.91 -2.57
N ARG A 41 1.19 -6.24 -2.56
CA ARG A 41 1.04 -7.06 -1.34
C ARG A 41 2.09 -6.72 -0.28
N ALA A 42 3.35 -6.49 -0.67
CA ALA A 42 4.40 -6.06 0.26
C ALA A 42 4.09 -4.69 0.91
N GLN A 43 3.48 -3.78 0.15
CA GLN A 43 3.05 -2.48 0.66
C GLN A 43 1.86 -2.60 1.60
N LEU A 44 0.84 -3.38 1.23
CA LEU A 44 -0.29 -3.66 2.12
C LEU A 44 0.14 -4.35 3.41
N SER A 45 1.12 -5.26 3.36
CA SER A 45 1.71 -5.86 4.56
C SER A 45 2.34 -4.81 5.47
N ARG A 46 3.21 -3.95 4.93
CA ARG A 46 3.86 -2.87 5.70
C ARG A 46 2.86 -1.91 6.34
N PHE A 47 1.82 -1.54 5.59
CA PHE A 47 0.73 -0.72 6.12
C PHE A 47 0.03 -1.43 7.27
N ALA A 48 -0.42 -2.67 7.07
CA ALA A 48 -1.19 -3.43 8.06
C ALA A 48 -0.38 -3.64 9.34
N ARG A 49 0.92 -3.99 9.22
CA ARG A 49 1.83 -4.12 10.36
C ARG A 49 2.01 -2.81 11.11
N THR A 50 2.32 -1.72 10.41
CA THR A 50 2.56 -0.42 11.04
C THR A 50 1.31 0.08 11.73
N PHE A 51 0.17 0.00 11.06
CA PHE A 51 -1.10 0.44 11.61
C PHE A 51 -1.50 -0.38 12.84
N SER A 52 -1.39 -1.71 12.76
CA SER A 52 -1.62 -2.63 13.89
C SER A 52 -0.75 -2.28 15.10
N LEU A 53 0.56 -2.12 14.92
CA LEU A 53 1.49 -1.81 16.01
C LEU A 53 1.20 -0.46 16.67
N MET A 54 0.82 0.54 15.87
CA MET A 54 0.47 1.87 16.38
C MET A 54 -0.83 1.83 17.20
N LEU A 55 -1.86 1.16 16.68
CA LEU A 55 -3.12 0.97 17.41
C LEU A 55 -2.91 0.20 18.72
N LYS A 56 -2.15 -0.90 18.68
CA LYS A 56 -1.80 -1.70 19.86
C LYS A 56 -1.03 -0.90 20.90
N SER A 57 -0.24 0.07 20.47
CA SER A 57 0.52 0.98 21.34
C SER A 57 -0.33 2.14 21.90
N GLY A 58 -1.63 2.19 21.60
CA GLY A 58 -2.54 3.24 22.03
C GLY A 58 -2.40 4.55 21.25
N VAL A 59 -1.72 4.54 20.10
CA VAL A 59 -1.61 5.73 19.25
C VAL A 59 -2.99 6.01 18.63
N PRO A 60 -3.49 7.28 18.68
CA PRO A 60 -4.79 7.62 18.14
C PRO A 60 -4.98 7.19 16.69
N LEU A 61 -6.17 6.66 16.36
CA LEU A 61 -6.51 6.10 15.05
C LEU A 61 -6.02 6.95 13.86
N ASN A 62 -6.33 8.24 13.85
CA ASN A 62 -5.99 9.14 12.75
C ASN A 62 -4.48 9.34 12.60
N GLN A 63 -3.74 9.34 13.71
CA GLN A 63 -2.29 9.44 13.71
C GLN A 63 -1.66 8.12 13.26
N SER A 64 -2.16 6.99 13.76
CA SER A 64 -1.78 5.65 13.34
C SER A 64 -1.96 5.45 11.83
N LEU A 65 -3.08 5.94 11.28
CA LEU A 65 -3.40 5.86 9.87
C LEU A 65 -2.43 6.69 9.02
N ALA A 66 -2.12 7.93 9.42
CA ALA A 66 -1.15 8.78 8.74
C ALA A 66 0.26 8.14 8.71
N LEU A 67 0.75 7.69 9.88
CA LEU A 67 2.07 7.06 10.00
C LEU A 67 2.17 5.75 9.20
N ALA A 68 1.10 4.95 9.20
CA ALA A 68 1.04 3.75 8.38
C ALA A 68 1.02 4.07 6.87
N GLY A 69 0.41 5.18 6.48
CA GLY A 69 0.46 5.71 5.12
C GLY A 69 1.88 6.09 4.68
N GLU A 70 2.63 6.77 5.55
CA GLU A 70 4.03 7.14 5.28
C GLU A 70 4.95 5.92 5.10
N ALA A 71 4.70 4.84 5.84
CA ALA A 71 5.48 3.60 5.78
C ALA A 71 5.35 2.84 4.43
N LEU A 72 4.38 3.19 3.58
CA LEU A 72 4.17 2.53 2.28
C LEU A 72 5.27 2.84 1.26
N GLY A 73 5.91 4.01 1.37
CA GLY A 73 6.91 4.47 0.40
C GLY A 73 6.37 4.61 -1.02
N ASN A 74 5.05 4.82 -1.17
CA ASN A 74 4.36 5.02 -2.45
C ASN A 74 3.39 6.18 -2.29
N ARG A 75 3.63 7.25 -3.05
CA ARG A 75 2.91 8.51 -2.89
C ARG A 75 1.42 8.40 -3.26
N PHE A 76 1.10 7.56 -4.25
CA PHE A 76 -0.29 7.30 -4.62
C PHE A 76 -1.05 6.62 -3.47
N LEU A 77 -0.47 5.59 -2.85
CA LEU A 77 -1.12 4.92 -1.72
C LEU A 77 -1.20 5.82 -0.49
N GLU A 78 -0.14 6.56 -0.19
CA GLU A 78 -0.11 7.53 0.91
C GLU A 78 -1.24 8.57 0.77
N ASN A 79 -1.40 9.18 -0.41
CA ASN A 79 -2.48 10.13 -0.67
C ASN A 79 -3.86 9.51 -0.42
N ARG A 80 -4.08 8.24 -0.80
CA ARG A 80 -5.34 7.53 -0.57
C ARG A 80 -5.61 7.29 0.91
N ILE A 81 -4.57 7.00 1.68
CA ILE A 81 -4.67 6.87 3.15
C ILE A 81 -4.98 8.23 3.80
N LEU A 82 -4.41 9.33 3.31
CA LEU A 82 -4.73 10.69 3.79
C LEU A 82 -6.17 11.11 3.44
N GLU A 83 -6.68 10.72 2.28
CA GLU A 83 -8.10 10.87 1.91
C GLU A 83 -9.00 10.10 2.89
N MET A 84 -8.64 8.86 3.22
CA MET A 84 -9.37 8.06 4.21
C MET A 84 -9.38 8.72 5.59
N LYS A 85 -8.21 9.17 6.08
CA LYS A 85 -8.10 9.91 7.34
C LYS A 85 -9.06 11.10 7.38
N SER A 86 -9.08 11.90 6.31
CA SER A 86 -9.95 13.08 6.21
C SER A 86 -11.44 12.69 6.25
N ALA A 87 -11.81 11.58 5.60
CA ALA A 87 -13.19 11.09 5.61
C ALA A 87 -13.60 10.51 6.98
N ILE A 88 -12.67 9.87 7.70
CA ILE A 88 -12.89 9.40 9.09
C ILE A 88 -13.07 10.60 10.03
N GLU A 89 -12.27 11.65 9.88
CA GLU A 89 -12.42 12.90 10.62
C GLU A 89 -13.78 13.58 10.36
N ALA A 90 -14.34 13.38 9.17
CA ALA A 90 -15.68 13.84 8.80
C ALA A 90 -16.82 12.90 9.27
N GLY A 91 -16.50 11.81 9.98
CA GLY A 91 -17.47 10.88 10.56
C GLY A 91 -17.75 9.60 9.77
N SER A 92 -17.00 9.31 8.70
CA SER A 92 -17.11 8.02 8.00
C SER A 92 -16.44 6.89 8.79
N THR A 93 -16.92 5.66 8.61
CA THR A 93 -16.29 4.48 9.21
C THR A 93 -15.00 4.10 8.48
N ILE A 94 -14.12 3.35 9.15
CA ILE A 94 -12.86 2.87 8.60
C ILE A 94 -13.14 1.89 7.45
N SER A 95 -14.10 0.99 7.62
CA SER A 95 -14.52 0.05 6.57
C SER A 95 -14.99 0.73 5.29
N VAL A 96 -15.86 1.75 5.41
CA VAL A 96 -16.39 2.49 4.24
C VAL A 96 -15.27 3.25 3.54
N THR A 97 -14.39 3.92 4.30
CA THR A 97 -13.27 4.66 3.70
C THR A 97 -12.24 3.73 3.06
N ALA A 98 -11.99 2.56 3.65
CA ALA A 98 -11.14 1.53 3.06
C ALA A 98 -11.70 1.02 1.72
N ILE A 99 -13.00 0.75 1.62
CA ILE A 99 -13.66 0.37 0.36
C ILE A 99 -13.51 1.48 -0.69
N ASN A 100 -13.81 2.72 -0.30
CA ASN A 100 -13.79 3.88 -1.21
C ASN A 100 -12.38 4.22 -1.71
N SER A 101 -11.34 3.91 -0.95
CA SER A 101 -9.94 4.13 -1.33
C SER A 101 -9.51 3.34 -2.57
N LYS A 102 -10.13 2.17 -2.82
CA LYS A 102 -9.81 1.24 -3.91
C LYS A 102 -8.34 0.79 -3.96
N ILE A 103 -7.63 0.85 -2.83
CA ILE A 103 -6.23 0.37 -2.71
C ILE A 103 -6.13 -0.98 -1.99
N PHE A 104 -7.14 -1.33 -1.20
CA PHE A 104 -7.15 -2.56 -0.43
C PHE A 104 -7.74 -3.72 -1.21
N THR A 105 -7.19 -4.90 -0.96
CA THR A 105 -7.74 -6.16 -1.45
C THR A 105 -9.03 -6.52 -0.70
N PRO A 106 -9.83 -7.46 -1.23
CA PRO A 106 -11.01 -7.98 -0.52
C PRO A 106 -10.69 -8.52 0.89
N LEU A 107 -9.53 -9.18 1.04
CA LEU A 107 -9.08 -9.70 2.34
C LEU A 107 -8.88 -8.57 3.36
N VAL A 108 -8.16 -7.51 2.97
CA VAL A 108 -7.89 -6.39 3.88
C VAL A 108 -9.20 -5.67 4.24
N ILE A 109 -10.08 -5.43 3.26
CA ILE A 109 -11.40 -4.84 3.50
C ILE A 109 -12.20 -5.66 4.51
N GLN A 110 -12.23 -6.99 4.34
CA GLN A 110 -12.94 -7.89 5.25
C GLN A 110 -12.37 -7.80 6.68
N MET A 111 -11.05 -7.80 6.83
CA MET A 111 -10.41 -7.76 8.14
C MET A 111 -10.57 -6.41 8.83
N ILE A 112 -10.57 -5.31 8.06
CA ILE A 112 -10.94 -3.99 8.58
C ILE A 112 -12.39 -3.97 9.04
N ALA A 113 -13.32 -4.50 8.25
CA ALA A 113 -14.74 -4.49 8.59
C ALA A 113 -15.03 -5.31 9.86
N VAL A 114 -14.54 -6.55 9.94
CA VAL A 114 -14.70 -7.41 11.12
C VAL A 114 -13.97 -6.80 12.33
N GLY A 115 -12.79 -6.23 12.11
CA GLY A 115 -12.01 -5.59 13.17
C GLY A 115 -12.70 -4.36 13.73
N GLU A 116 -13.33 -3.54 12.88
CA GLU A 116 -14.09 -2.37 13.29
C GLU A 116 -15.32 -2.75 14.10
N GLU A 117 -16.04 -3.80 13.69
CA GLU A 117 -17.22 -4.29 14.41
C GLU A 117 -16.86 -4.92 15.77
N THR A 118 -15.75 -5.64 15.84
CA THR A 118 -15.32 -6.37 17.06
C THR A 118 -14.34 -5.61 17.94
N GLY A 119 -13.87 -4.44 17.50
CA GLY A 119 -12.83 -3.67 18.19
C GLY A 119 -11.42 -4.30 18.13
N ARG A 120 -11.15 -5.18 17.16
CA ARG A 120 -9.90 -5.97 17.02
C ARG A 120 -9.16 -5.70 15.71
N ILE A 121 -9.19 -4.44 15.22
CA ILE A 121 -8.50 -4.03 13.99
C ILE A 121 -7.00 -4.31 14.07
N ASP A 122 -6.39 -4.02 15.22
CA ASP A 122 -4.97 -4.22 15.46
C ASP A 122 -4.56 -5.69 15.28
N GLU A 123 -5.30 -6.62 15.87
CA GLU A 123 -5.02 -8.06 15.76
C GLU A 123 -5.24 -8.57 14.33
N LEU A 124 -6.40 -8.28 13.72
CA LEU A 124 -6.73 -8.79 12.40
C LEU A 124 -5.83 -8.22 11.30
N LEU A 125 -5.36 -6.97 11.43
CA LEU A 125 -4.39 -6.42 10.49
C LEU A 125 -2.98 -6.97 10.70
N LEU A 126 -2.63 -7.43 11.91
CA LEU A 126 -1.37 -8.16 12.09
C LEU A 126 -1.41 -9.50 11.35
N GLU A 127 -2.53 -10.22 11.41
CA GLU A 127 -2.74 -11.47 10.66
C GLU A 127 -2.65 -11.24 9.14
N VAL A 128 -3.25 -10.14 8.64
CA VAL A 128 -3.15 -9.73 7.24
C VAL A 128 -1.70 -9.47 6.84
N SER A 129 -0.93 -8.78 7.69
CA SER A 129 0.49 -8.55 7.42
C SER A 129 1.26 -9.86 7.36
N ASP A 130 1.09 -10.75 8.35
CA ASP A 130 1.78 -12.03 8.38
C ASP A 130 1.39 -12.90 7.18
N PHE A 131 0.13 -12.85 6.73
CA PHE A 131 -0.32 -13.50 5.51
C PHE A 131 0.40 -12.95 4.27
N TYR A 132 0.44 -11.64 4.10
CA TYR A 132 1.08 -11.04 2.93
C TYR A 132 2.60 -11.16 2.93
N ASP A 133 3.26 -11.17 4.09
CA ASP A 133 4.69 -11.44 4.16
C ASP A 133 5.01 -12.84 3.63
N ARG A 134 4.22 -13.86 4.02
CA ARG A 134 4.39 -15.23 3.49
C ARG A 134 4.15 -15.32 1.99
N GLU A 135 3.11 -14.64 1.51
CA GLU A 135 2.77 -14.60 0.08
C GLU A 135 3.88 -13.92 -0.75
N VAL A 136 4.39 -12.78 -0.27
CA VAL A 136 5.50 -12.06 -0.89
C VAL A 136 6.76 -12.92 -0.90
N ASP A 137 7.09 -13.59 0.20
CA ASP A 137 8.25 -14.48 0.28
C ASP A 137 8.12 -15.67 -0.68
N TYR A 138 6.92 -16.24 -0.83
CA TYR A 138 6.65 -17.31 -1.77
C TYR A 138 6.82 -16.84 -3.22
N ASP A 139 6.30 -15.67 -3.55
CA ASP A 139 6.38 -15.15 -4.91
C ASP A 139 7.78 -14.68 -5.28
N LEU A 140 8.56 -14.18 -4.33
CA LEU A 140 9.97 -13.89 -4.55
C LEU A 140 10.78 -15.16 -4.86
N LYS A 141 10.49 -16.29 -4.19
CA LYS A 141 11.13 -17.58 -4.45
C LYS A 141 10.75 -18.18 -5.80
N THR A 142 9.51 -17.96 -6.24
CA THR A 142 9.00 -18.49 -7.51
C THR A 142 9.15 -17.51 -8.67
N LEU A 143 9.66 -16.29 -8.43
CA LEU A 143 9.77 -15.24 -9.43
C LEU A 143 10.60 -15.67 -10.64
N THR A 144 11.71 -16.39 -10.40
CA THR A 144 12.57 -16.92 -11.47
C THR A 144 11.82 -17.90 -12.36
N ALA A 145 11.06 -18.82 -11.76
CA ALA A 145 10.22 -19.77 -12.48
C ALA A 145 9.04 -19.11 -13.24
N ARG A 146 8.59 -17.93 -12.82
CA ARG A 146 7.55 -17.15 -13.52
C ARG A 146 8.11 -16.32 -14.68
N ILE A 147 9.41 -16.06 -14.71
CA ILE A 147 10.09 -15.31 -15.78
C ILE A 147 10.57 -16.26 -16.88
N GLU A 148 10.88 -17.50 -16.54
CA GLU A 148 11.27 -18.52 -17.51
C GLU A 148 10.02 -19.03 -18.26
N PRO A 149 9.92 -18.82 -19.59
CA PRO A 149 8.82 -19.41 -20.35
C PRO A 149 9.05 -20.93 -20.46
N LEU A 150 7.97 -21.71 -20.28
CA LEU A 150 7.97 -23.15 -20.61
C LEU A 150 8.27 -23.40 -22.09
#